data_AF-A0A537R7G3-F1
#
_entry.id   AF-A0A537R7G3-F1
#
_cell.length_a   1.000
_cell.length_b   1.000
_cell.length_c   1.000
_cell.angle_alpha   90.00
_cell.angle_beta   90.00
_cell.angle_gamma   90.00
#
_symmetry.space_group_name_H-M   'P 1'
#
loop_
_entity.id
_entity.type
_entity.pdbx_description
1 polymer ?
#
loop_
_entity_poly.entity_id
_entity_poly.type
_entity_poly.pdbx_seq_one_letter_code
_entity_poly.pdbx_strand_id
1 'polypeptide(L)'
;MDFLKPRYIPMSRRRRIYEGKAKVLYEGPEPGTLIQHFKDDATAFNAKKHEVIEGKGVLNNRISEYLFQHLNDIGVPTHFIRRLNMREQLIREVEIIPLEVVVRNVAAGSLSQRLGIEEGTQLPRSIIEFYYKND
;
A
#
# COMPACT_ATOMS: atom_id res chain seq x y z
N MET A 1 21.53 4.65 43.35
CA MET A 1 20.90 5.02 42.07
C MET A 1 21.05 3.81 41.16
N ASP A 2 19.96 3.06 40.99
CA ASP A 2 20.00 1.72 40.38
C ASP A 2 20.11 1.80 38.85
N PHE A 3 21.27 1.43 38.32
CA PHE A 3 21.58 1.38 36.88
C PHE A 3 20.99 0.15 36.15
N LEU A 4 20.15 -0.65 36.81
CA LEU A 4 19.66 -1.94 36.29
C LEU A 4 18.14 -2.03 36.07
N LYS A 5 17.40 -0.91 36.11
CA LYS A 5 15.99 -0.92 35.71
C LYS A 5 15.86 -0.68 34.21
N PRO A 6 15.28 -1.60 33.42
CA PRO A 6 14.89 -1.28 32.05
C PRO A 6 13.95 -0.08 32.12
N ARG A 7 14.36 1.04 31.53
CA ARG A 7 13.47 2.19 31.34
C ARG A 7 12.31 1.71 30.48
N TYR A 8 11.14 1.54 31.09
CA TYR A 8 9.89 1.51 30.35
C TYR A 8 9.76 2.87 29.68
N ILE A 9 10.19 2.96 28.43
CA ILE A 9 9.87 4.08 27.56
C ILE A 9 8.41 3.82 27.18
N PRO A 10 7.45 4.62 27.69
CA PRO A 10 6.07 4.51 27.21
C PRO A 10 6.15 4.67 25.68
N MET A 11 5.57 3.75 24.92
CA MET A 11 5.45 3.93 23.47
C MET A 11 4.73 5.26 23.24
N SER A 12 5.50 6.32 23.02
CA SER A 12 4.99 7.61 22.61
C SER A 12 4.08 7.36 21.42
N ARG A 13 2.83 7.86 21.46
CA ARG A 13 1.90 7.79 20.33
C ARG A 13 2.69 8.03 19.05
N ARG A 14 2.87 6.99 18.23
CA ARG A 14 3.67 7.05 17.00
C ARG A 14 3.14 8.23 16.17
N ARG A 15 4.02 9.15 15.77
CA ARG A 15 3.60 10.35 15.04
C ARG A 15 3.00 9.94 13.70
N ARG A 16 1.70 10.18 13.52
CA ARG A 16 1.00 9.94 12.26
C ARG A 16 1.40 11.03 11.27
N ILE A 17 1.95 10.65 10.14
CA ILE A 17 2.40 11.55 9.08
C ILE A 17 1.26 11.79 8.09
N TYR A 18 0.57 10.72 7.70
CA TYR A 18 -0.48 10.76 6.70
C TYR A 18 -1.49 9.65 6.94
N GLU A 19 -2.75 9.91 6.62
CA GLU A 19 -3.79 8.90 6.59
C GLU A 19 -4.54 8.97 5.26
N GLY A 20 -4.48 7.89 4.50
CA GLY A 20 -5.26 7.69 3.30
C GLY A 20 -6.48 6.80 3.56
N LYS A 21 -7.21 6.50 2.47
CA LYS A 21 -8.42 5.67 2.50
C LYS A 21 -8.17 4.29 3.14
N ALA A 22 -7.08 3.62 2.76
CA ALA A 22 -6.80 2.24 3.18
C ALA A 22 -5.55 2.05 4.07
N LYS A 23 -4.74 3.10 4.27
CA LYS A 23 -3.44 3.01 4.94
C LYS A 23 -3.17 4.23 5.81
N VAL A 24 -2.41 4.02 6.89
CA VAL A 24 -1.86 5.08 7.73
C VAL A 24 -0.35 5.01 7.68
N LEU A 25 0.33 6.15 7.56
CA LEU A 25 1.78 6.25 7.63
C LEU A 25 2.17 6.88 8.97
N TYR A 26 3.07 6.20 9.68
CA TYR A 26 3.72 6.71 10.89
C TYR A 26 5.20 6.93 10.64
N GLU A 27 5.80 7.79 11.44
CA GLU A 27 7.25 7.98 11.50
C GLU A 27 7.97 6.65 11.78
N GLY A 28 9.00 6.35 10.99
CA GLY A 28 9.84 5.18 11.17
C GLY A 28 10.89 5.36 12.26
N PRO A 29 11.60 4.28 12.62
CA PRO A 29 12.65 4.31 13.64
C PRO A 29 13.93 5.02 13.18
N GLU A 30 14.13 5.13 11.86
CA GLU A 30 15.33 5.68 11.24
C GLU A 30 14.97 6.77 10.22
N PRO A 31 15.82 7.80 10.02
CA PRO A 31 15.62 8.80 8.98
C PRO A 31 15.43 8.16 7.59
N GLY A 32 14.45 8.66 6.83
CA GLY A 32 14.10 8.11 5.52
C GLY A 32 13.33 6.80 5.55
N THR A 33 12.78 6.41 6.72
CA THR A 33 11.90 5.24 6.85
C THR A 33 10.55 5.61 7.43
N LEU A 34 9.50 4.91 7.00
CA LEU A 34 8.13 5.04 7.50
C LEU A 34 7.57 3.69 7.91
N ILE A 35 6.61 3.71 8.84
CA ILE A 35 5.78 2.54 9.17
C ILE A 35 4.44 2.68 8.44
N GLN A 36 4.18 1.75 7.52
CA GLN A 36 2.90 1.67 6.81
C GLN A 36 1.97 0.68 7.51
N HIS A 37 0.83 1.17 7.98
CA HIS A 37 -0.23 0.39 8.61
C HIS A 37 -1.40 0.18 7.65
N PHE A 38 -1.85 -1.07 7.50
CA PHE A 38 -2.96 -1.45 6.63
C PHE A 38 -4.27 -1.51 7.39
N LYS A 39 -5.24 -0.68 6.98
CA LYS A 39 -6.57 -0.62 7.59
C LYS A 39 -7.53 -1.65 7.00
N ASP A 40 -8.57 -1.96 7.77
CA ASP A 40 -9.68 -2.82 7.34
C ASP A 40 -10.73 -2.07 6.48
N ASP A 41 -10.60 -0.74 6.36
CA ASP A 41 -11.47 0.11 5.53
C ASP A 41 -11.43 -0.29 4.05
N ALA A 42 -12.56 -0.72 3.51
CA ALA A 42 -12.78 -0.89 2.08
C ALA A 42 -13.55 0.32 1.55
N THR A 43 -12.97 1.04 0.59
CA THR A 43 -13.63 2.16 -0.09
C THR A 43 -13.82 1.84 -1.56
N ALA A 44 -15.05 1.97 -2.07
CA ALA A 44 -15.35 1.88 -3.50
C ALA A 44 -15.97 3.19 -4.02
N PHE A 45 -15.91 3.40 -5.34
CA PHE A 45 -16.52 4.54 -6.03
C PHE A 45 -16.10 5.92 -5.45
N ASN A 46 -14.80 6.21 -5.38
CA ASN A 46 -14.27 7.46 -4.79
C ASN A 46 -14.78 7.73 -3.36
N ALA A 47 -14.69 6.72 -2.50
CA ALA A 47 -15.14 6.75 -1.10
C ALA A 47 -16.65 6.94 -0.87
N LYS A 48 -17.49 6.83 -1.91
CA LYS A 48 -18.96 6.86 -1.76
C LYS A 48 -19.52 5.64 -1.00
N LYS A 49 -18.81 4.51 -1.03
CA LYS A 49 -19.12 3.33 -0.22
C LYS A 49 -17.94 3.04 0.69
N HIS A 50 -18.16 3.09 2.01
CA HIS A 50 -17.20 2.74 3.05
C HIS A 50 -17.76 1.58 3.87
N GLU A 51 -16.95 0.53 4.02
CA GLU A 51 -17.27 -0.64 4.82
C GLU A 51 -16.01 -1.13 5.51
N VAL A 52 -16.12 -1.64 6.74
CA VAL A 52 -14.98 -2.23 7.46
C VAL A 52 -15.05 -3.74 7.26
N ILE A 53 -14.06 -4.29 6.56
CA ILE A 53 -13.96 -5.73 6.32
C ILE A 53 -12.88 -6.28 7.26
N GLU A 54 -13.31 -6.99 8.30
CA GLU A 54 -12.40 -7.53 9.31
C GLU A 54 -11.31 -8.40 8.67
N GLY A 55 -10.05 -8.14 9.04
CA GLY A 55 -8.90 -8.91 8.56
C GLY A 55 -8.40 -8.51 7.17
N LYS A 56 -9.09 -7.62 6.43
CA LYS A 56 -8.63 -7.11 5.13
C LYS A 56 -7.22 -6.52 5.21
N GLY A 57 -6.93 -5.71 6.22
CA GLY A 57 -5.64 -5.07 6.41
C GLY A 57 -4.54 -6.09 6.67
N VAL A 58 -4.84 -7.16 7.40
CA VAL A 58 -3.91 -8.27 7.66
C VAL A 58 -3.57 -9.01 6.37
N LEU A 59 -4.60 -9.38 5.58
CA LEU A 59 -4.42 -10.07 4.31
C LEU A 59 -3.64 -9.20 3.31
N ASN A 60 -4.03 -7.93 3.16
CA ASN A 60 -3.36 -7.01 2.25
C ASN A 60 -1.90 -6.77 2.63
N ASN A 61 -1.58 -6.68 3.93
CA ASN A 61 -0.21 -6.58 4.39
C ASN A 61 0.62 -7.80 3.98
N ARG A 62 0.08 -9.01 4.17
CA ARG A 62 0.79 -10.26 3.86
C ARG A 62 0.96 -10.49 2.36
N ILE A 63 -0.08 -10.17 1.57
CA ILE A 63 0.00 -10.24 0.10
C ILE A 63 1.00 -9.20 -0.42
N SER A 64 0.97 -7.97 0.12
CA SER A 64 1.88 -6.91 -0.27
C SER A 64 3.34 -7.26 0.04
N GLU A 65 3.62 -7.83 1.22
CA GLU A 65 4.94 -8.35 1.58
C GLU A 65 5.41 -9.41 0.57
N TYR A 66 4.57 -10.41 0.29
CA TYR A 66 4.90 -11.49 -0.64
C TYR A 66 5.29 -10.93 -2.02
N LEU A 67 4.47 -10.03 -2.59
CA LEU A 67 4.73 -9.45 -3.91
C LEU A 67 5.98 -8.57 -3.93
N PHE A 68 6.16 -7.70 -2.93
CA PHE A 68 7.34 -6.83 -2.89
C PHE A 68 8.63 -7.60 -2.67
N GLN A 69 8.61 -8.68 -1.90
CA GLN A 69 9.77 -9.55 -1.75
C GLN A 69 10.16 -10.18 -3.09
N HIS A 70 9.19 -10.73 -3.84
CA HIS A 70 9.46 -11.30 -5.16
C HIS A 70 9.98 -10.26 -6.16
N LEU A 71 9.45 -9.04 -6.13
CA LEU A 71 9.96 -7.94 -6.96
C LEU A 71 11.40 -7.59 -6.63
N ASN A 72 11.74 -7.50 -5.34
CA ASN A 72 13.11 -7.25 -4.89
C ASN A 72 14.05 -8.40 -5.30
N ASP A 73 13.60 -9.65 -5.20
CA ASP A 73 14.40 -10.84 -5.55
C ASP A 73 14.79 -10.88 -7.03
N ILE A 74 13.95 -10.32 -7.92
CA ILE A 74 14.25 -10.17 -9.36
C ILE A 74 14.92 -8.83 -9.70
N GLY A 75 15.32 -8.04 -8.70
CA GLY A 75 16.08 -6.80 -8.87
C GLY A 75 15.23 -5.55 -9.18
N VAL A 76 13.90 -5.62 -9.05
CA VAL A 76 13.04 -4.43 -9.17
C VAL A 76 13.11 -3.65 -7.84
N PRO A 77 13.61 -2.40 -7.83
CA PRO A 77 13.72 -1.63 -6.60
C PRO A 77 12.33 -1.22 -6.10
N THR A 78 12.07 -1.47 -4.82
CA THR A 78 10.80 -1.12 -4.16
C THR A 78 11.05 -0.33 -2.88
N HIS A 79 9.99 0.30 -2.36
CA HIS A 79 10.07 0.95 -1.04
C HIS A 79 10.04 -0.05 0.12
N PHE A 80 9.72 -1.32 -0.11
CA PHE A 80 9.52 -2.30 0.95
C PHE A 80 10.86 -2.69 1.56
N ILE A 81 10.96 -2.64 2.90
CA ILE A 81 12.13 -3.10 3.64
C ILE A 81 11.82 -4.44 4.32
N ARG A 82 10.82 -4.49 5.21
CA ARG A 82 10.39 -5.71 5.91
C ARG A 82 9.02 -5.55 6.57
N ARG A 83 8.34 -6.67 6.83
CA ARG A 83 7.15 -6.69 7.69
C ARG A 83 7.52 -6.52 9.16
N LEU A 84 6.69 -5.80 9.92
CA LEU A 84 6.85 -5.59 11.36
C LEU A 84 5.92 -6.47 12.18
N ASN A 85 4.66 -6.61 11.74
CA ASN A 85 3.64 -7.45 12.36
C ASN A 85 2.52 -7.74 11.36
N MET A 86 1.39 -8.26 11.85
CA MET A 86 0.25 -8.64 11.02
C MET A 86 -0.36 -7.48 10.21
N ARG A 87 -0.18 -6.22 10.61
CA ARG A 87 -0.79 -5.05 9.92
C ARG A 87 0.22 -3.99 9.46
N GLU A 88 1.50 -4.13 9.81
CA GLU A 88 2.49 -3.08 9.60
C GLU A 88 3.72 -3.56 8.81
N GLN A 89 4.24 -2.67 7.97
CA GLN A 89 5.51 -2.84 7.25
C GLN A 89 6.40 -1.62 7.49
N LEU A 90 7.71 -1.86 7.52
CA LEU A 90 8.73 -0.82 7.42
C LEU A 90 9.02 -0.60 5.93
N ILE A 91 8.93 0.66 5.51
CA ILE A 91 9.16 1.08 4.13
C ILE A 91 10.15 2.26 4.08
N ARG A 92 10.80 2.45 2.93
CA ARG A 92 11.56 3.66 2.61
C ARG A 92 10.57 4.81 2.36
N GLU A 93 10.88 5.97 2.91
CA GLU A 93 10.21 7.21 2.57
C GLU A 93 10.52 7.57 1.12
N VAL A 94 9.50 7.98 0.37
CA VAL A 94 9.62 8.37 -1.04
C VAL A 94 8.74 9.56 -1.31
N GLU A 95 9.14 10.40 -2.26
CA GLU A 95 8.26 11.39 -2.87
C GLU A 95 7.38 10.68 -3.91
N ILE A 96 6.06 10.67 -3.68
CA ILE A 96 5.12 10.02 -4.58
C ILE A 96 4.92 10.90 -5.83
N ILE A 97 5.26 10.35 -6.99
CA ILE A 97 4.85 10.92 -8.27
C ILE A 97 3.32 10.81 -8.37
N PRO A 98 2.57 11.90 -8.65
CA PRO A 98 1.11 11.92 -8.66
C PRO A 98 0.52 11.27 -9.93
N LEU A 99 0.99 10.07 -10.26
CA LEU A 99 0.54 9.27 -11.39
C LEU A 99 0.23 7.85 -10.91
N GLU A 100 -0.96 7.36 -11.23
CA GLU A 100 -1.30 5.96 -11.12
C GLU A 100 -0.96 5.26 -12.44
N VAL A 101 -0.14 4.19 -12.34
CA VAL A 101 0.29 3.39 -13.48
C VAL A 101 -0.51 2.09 -13.49
N VAL A 102 -1.37 1.91 -14.49
CA VAL A 102 -2.25 0.75 -14.62
C VAL A 102 -1.80 -0.11 -15.79
N VAL A 103 -1.46 -1.37 -15.52
CA VAL A 103 -1.11 -2.36 -16.55
C VAL A 103 -2.28 -3.30 -16.78
N ARG A 104 -2.66 -3.51 -18.04
CA ARG A 104 -3.79 -4.37 -18.42
C ARG A 104 -3.35 -5.44 -19.40
N ASN A 105 -3.61 -6.70 -19.06
CA ASN A 105 -3.42 -7.86 -19.94
C ASN A 105 -4.76 -8.37 -20.50
N VAL A 106 -5.87 -8.06 -19.81
CA VAL A 106 -7.24 -8.45 -20.15
C VAL A 106 -8.12 -7.21 -20.05
N ALA A 107 -9.08 -7.06 -20.96
CA ALA A 107 -10.05 -5.98 -20.92
C ALA A 107 -10.99 -6.15 -19.72
N ALA A 108 -11.04 -5.14 -18.84
CA ALA A 108 -11.93 -5.12 -17.68
C ALA A 108 -12.16 -3.67 -17.20
N GLY A 109 -13.23 -3.48 -16.43
CA GLY A 109 -13.55 -2.21 -15.79
C GLY A 109 -13.64 -1.02 -16.75
N SER A 110 -12.99 0.09 -16.41
CA SER A 110 -13.08 1.33 -17.19
C SER A 110 -12.61 1.21 -18.64
N LEU A 111 -11.69 0.28 -18.94
CA LEU A 111 -11.23 0.05 -20.32
C LEU A 111 -12.36 -0.52 -21.18
N SER A 112 -13.04 -1.55 -20.70
CA SER A 112 -14.16 -2.20 -21.37
C SER A 112 -15.30 -1.22 -21.62
N GLN A 113 -15.64 -0.40 -20.61
CA GLN A 113 -16.69 0.62 -20.72
C GLN A 113 -16.36 1.72 -21.75
N ARG A 114 -15.12 2.24 -21.73
CA ARG A 114 -14.70 3.34 -22.60
C ARG A 114 -14.57 2.95 -24.07
N LEU A 115 -14.13 1.72 -24.33
CA LEU A 115 -13.80 1.26 -25.69
C LEU A 115 -14.83 0.28 -26.26
N GLY A 116 -15.86 -0.11 -25.50
CA GLY A 116 -16.86 -1.09 -25.93
C GLY A 116 -16.29 -2.48 -26.15
N ILE A 117 -15.19 -2.82 -25.48
CA ILE A 117 -14.56 -4.14 -25.54
C ILE A 117 -15.20 -5.03 -24.47
N GLU A 118 -15.59 -6.24 -24.86
CA GLU A 118 -16.17 -7.21 -23.93
C GLU A 118 -15.21 -7.51 -22.76
N GLU A 119 -15.72 -7.49 -21.54
CA GLU A 119 -14.94 -7.78 -20.34
C GLU A 119 -14.48 -9.24 -20.34
N GLY A 120 -13.21 -9.48 -19.99
CA GLY A 120 -12.56 -10.78 -20.13
C GLY A 120 -11.83 -10.98 -21.45
N THR A 121 -11.96 -10.07 -22.43
CA THR A 121 -11.22 -10.16 -23.70
C THR A 121 -9.72 -10.06 -23.48
N GLN A 122 -8.97 -11.06 -23.94
CA GLN A 122 -7.51 -11.02 -23.89
C GLN A 122 -6.97 -9.96 -24.85
N LEU A 123 -6.09 -9.09 -24.34
CA LEU A 123 -5.50 -8.02 -25.15
C LEU A 123 -4.32 -8.58 -25.96
N PRO A 124 -4.14 -8.15 -27.22
CA PRO A 124 -3.04 -8.64 -28.07
C PRO A 124 -1.65 -8.25 -27.54
N ARG A 125 -1.59 -7.23 -26.68
CA ARG A 125 -0.41 -6.82 -25.92
C ARG A 125 -0.83 -6.13 -24.63
N SER A 126 0.06 -6.10 -23.64
CA SER A 126 -0.16 -5.33 -22.42
C SER A 126 -0.33 -3.84 -22.73
N ILE A 127 -1.37 -3.23 -22.16
CA ILE A 127 -1.60 -1.79 -22.25
C ILE A 127 -1.15 -1.16 -20.93
N ILE A 128 -0.46 -0.02 -21.03
CA ILE A 128 -0.08 0.82 -19.89
C ILE A 128 -0.88 2.10 -19.98
N GLU A 129 -1.67 2.41 -18.95
CA GLU A 129 -2.42 3.65 -18.83
C GLU A 129 -1.89 4.46 -17.64
N PHE A 130 -1.79 5.77 -17.83
CA PHE A 130 -1.43 6.71 -16.77
C PHE A 130 -2.64 7.56 -16.40
N TYR A 131 -2.96 7.59 -15.11
CA TYR A 131 -4.03 8.41 -14.56
C TYR A 131 -3.43 9.43 -13.60
N TYR A 132 -3.78 10.71 -13.78
CA TYR A 132 -3.34 11.74 -12.86
C TYR A 132 -4.03 11.53 -11.51
N LYS A 133 -3.24 11.42 -10.44
CA LYS A 133 -3.75 11.20 -9.10
C LYS A 133 -4.20 12.53 -8.49
N ASN A 134 -5.49 12.80 -8.64
CA ASN A 134 -6.17 13.99 -8.11
C ASN A 134 -7.50 13.55 -7.48
N ASP A 135 -7.37 12.96 -6.29
CA ASP A 135 -8.49 12.48 -5.46
C ASP A 135 -9.21 13.64 -4.73
#